data_AF-A0A6P1QVV3-F1
#
_entry.id   AF-A0A6P1QVV3-F1
#
_cell.length_a   1.000
_cell.length_b   1.000
_cell.length_c   1.000
_cell.angle_alpha   90.00
_cell.angle_beta   90.00
_cell.angle_gamma   90.00
#
_symmetry.space_group_name_H-M   'P 1'
#
loop_
_entity.id
_entity.type
_entity.pdbx_description
1 polymer ?
#
loop_
_entity_poly.entity_id
_entity_poly.type
_entity_poly.pdbx_seq_one_letter_code
_entity_poly.pdbx_strand_id
1 'polypeptide(L)'
;MRKIYSLLVFFVFFATAQERYKTSIFEGNRAFEKENYDEASAKFMQAVKQKEKDFSAHYNLGNALYKGKKYDEAMAEYKKAEANAKTKQDKMAAHYNLGNAYMQSGNPAKAAEYYKKALKNDPYNEKVRKNYEIAKLKDKENQQSQQNQNQQDKNQQQKDQNNTPKDENNGKPPKGKDQNQQGNDGNTDQKQNKGKNDGERMPKDLEDALLERVKSREQETARKILNKNTYSVPQSNEKDW
;
A
#
# COMPACT_ATOMS: atom_id res chain seq x y z
N MET A 1 56.81 -0.80 -18.44
CA MET A 1 56.57 -0.66 -16.98
C MET A 1 55.39 0.27 -16.64
N ARG A 2 55.30 1.51 -17.17
CA ARG A 2 54.17 2.43 -16.86
C ARG A 2 52.75 1.87 -17.11
N LYS A 3 52.53 1.07 -18.16
CA LYS A 3 51.22 0.44 -18.45
C LYS A 3 50.79 -0.64 -17.46
N ILE A 4 51.75 -1.31 -16.81
CA ILE A 4 51.49 -2.38 -15.81
C ILE A 4 51.09 -1.73 -14.47
N TYR A 5 51.72 -0.62 -14.09
CA TYR A 5 51.32 0.16 -12.90
C TYR A 5 49.93 0.78 -13.05
N SER A 6 49.56 1.28 -14.24
CA SER A 6 48.20 1.78 -14.48
C SER A 6 47.13 0.69 -14.37
N LEU A 7 47.41 -0.54 -14.83
CA LEU A 7 46.52 -1.68 -14.67
C LEU A 7 46.41 -2.14 -13.20
N LEU A 8 47.53 -2.18 -12.46
CA LEU A 8 47.55 -2.53 -11.03
C LEU A 8 46.82 -1.50 -10.16
N VAL A 9 47.02 -0.21 -10.39
CA VAL A 9 46.32 0.86 -9.66
C VAL A 9 44.81 0.81 -9.96
N PHE A 10 44.41 0.60 -11.22
CA PHE A 10 43.00 0.47 -11.59
C PHE A 10 42.34 -0.76 -10.95
N PHE A 11 43.07 -1.87 -10.80
CA PHE A 11 42.57 -3.10 -10.17
C PHE A 11 42.38 -2.94 -8.64
N VAL A 12 43.30 -2.26 -7.95
CA VAL A 12 43.18 -1.99 -6.50
C VAL A 12 41.99 -1.07 -6.20
N PHE A 13 41.75 -0.03 -7.01
CA PHE A 13 40.59 0.84 -6.83
C PHE A 13 39.26 0.09 -7.07
N PHE A 14 39.20 -0.79 -8.07
CA PHE A 14 37.98 -1.57 -8.36
C PHE A 14 37.63 -2.59 -7.25
N ALA A 15 38.64 -3.22 -6.64
CA ALA A 15 38.43 -4.15 -5.52
C ALA A 15 37.85 -3.44 -4.27
N THR A 16 38.37 -2.26 -3.92
CA THR A 16 37.88 -1.50 -2.75
C THR A 16 36.44 -1.00 -2.90
N ALA A 17 35.99 -0.69 -4.12
CA ALA A 17 34.62 -0.26 -4.38
C ALA A 17 33.59 -1.39 -4.20
N GLN A 18 33.93 -2.62 -4.61
CA GLN A 18 33.05 -3.78 -4.42
C GLN A 18 32.89 -4.16 -2.95
N GLU A 19 33.94 -4.03 -2.14
CA GLU A 19 33.84 -4.25 -0.70
C GLU A 19 32.92 -3.23 -0.03
N ARG A 20 33.02 -1.95 -0.39
CA ARG A 20 32.15 -0.88 0.16
C ARG A 20 30.67 -1.15 -0.09
N TYR A 21 30.30 -1.64 -1.27
CA TYR A 21 28.92 -2.01 -1.58
C TYR A 21 28.42 -3.14 -0.67
N LYS A 22 29.17 -4.25 -0.58
CA LYS A 22 28.77 -5.42 0.22
C LYS A 22 28.63 -5.07 1.69
N THR A 23 29.57 -4.29 2.23
CA THR A 23 29.52 -3.79 3.62
C THR A 23 28.28 -2.93 3.84
N SER A 24 27.98 -2.01 2.92
CA SER A 24 26.78 -1.15 3.03
C SER A 24 25.48 -1.96 3.03
N ILE A 25 25.38 -2.98 2.17
CA ILE A 25 24.22 -3.89 2.14
C ILE A 25 24.12 -4.68 3.45
N PHE A 26 25.23 -5.24 3.94
CA PHE A 26 25.26 -6.03 5.16
C PHE A 26 24.85 -5.21 6.39
N GLU A 27 25.45 -4.03 6.56
CA GLU A 27 25.12 -3.11 7.66
C GLU A 27 23.67 -2.63 7.57
N GLY A 28 23.20 -2.31 6.36
CA GLY A 28 21.80 -1.95 6.12
C GLY A 28 20.82 -3.05 6.50
N ASN A 29 21.11 -4.30 6.12
CA ASN A 29 20.30 -5.46 6.51
C ASN A 29 20.29 -5.64 8.03
N ARG A 30 21.45 -5.55 8.69
CA ARG A 30 21.57 -5.68 10.15
C ARG A 30 20.78 -4.60 10.89
N ALA A 31 20.82 -3.36 10.40
CA ALA A 31 20.02 -2.27 10.95
C ALA A 31 18.52 -2.50 10.72
N PHE A 32 18.14 -3.00 9.54
CA PHE A 32 16.76 -3.31 9.19
C PHE A 32 16.17 -4.43 10.07
N GLU A 33 16.94 -5.49 10.33
CA GLU A 33 16.57 -6.58 11.25
C GLU A 33 16.36 -6.11 12.68
N LYS A 34 17.08 -5.07 13.10
CA LYS A 34 16.90 -4.39 14.39
C LYS A 34 15.78 -3.34 14.38
N GLU A 35 15.03 -3.26 13.29
CA GLU A 35 13.98 -2.26 13.06
C GLU A 35 14.48 -0.80 13.10
N ASN A 36 15.80 -0.58 13.01
CA ASN A 36 16.37 0.75 12.88
C ASN A 36 16.34 1.18 11.41
N TYR A 37 15.15 1.55 10.94
CA TYR A 37 14.90 1.83 9.53
C TYR A 37 15.61 3.09 9.01
N ASP A 38 15.88 4.07 9.87
CA ASP A 38 16.63 5.27 9.49
C ASP A 38 18.10 4.93 9.21
N GLU A 39 18.75 4.18 10.11
CA GLU A 39 20.11 3.69 9.87
C GLU A 39 20.18 2.76 8.65
N ALA A 40 19.22 1.83 8.52
CA ALA A 40 19.13 0.95 7.37
C ALA A 40 19.05 1.73 6.05
N SER A 41 18.20 2.77 6.00
CA SER A 41 18.07 3.63 4.83
C SER A 41 19.37 4.39 4.52
N ALA A 42 20.09 4.87 5.54
CA ALA A 42 21.36 5.54 5.35
C ALA A 42 22.43 4.60 4.75
N LYS A 43 22.49 3.35 5.22
CA LYS A 43 23.41 2.33 4.69
C LYS A 43 23.03 1.89 3.28
N PHE A 44 21.76 1.65 2.99
CA PHE A 44 21.33 1.33 1.63
C PHE A 44 21.54 2.49 0.66
N MET A 45 21.41 3.74 1.10
CA MET A 45 21.77 4.91 0.28
C MET A 45 23.26 4.92 -0.08
N GLN A 46 24.14 4.48 0.81
CA GLN A 46 25.57 4.29 0.47
C GLN A 46 25.75 3.20 -0.60
N ALA A 47 25.01 2.08 -0.49
CA ALA A 47 25.02 1.03 -1.51
C ALA A 47 24.56 1.54 -2.88
N VAL A 48 23.48 2.33 -2.93
CA VAL A 48 22.99 2.98 -4.16
C VAL A 48 24.05 3.89 -4.78
N LYS A 49 24.77 4.70 -3.98
CA LYS A 49 25.87 5.55 -4.47
C LYS A 49 27.01 4.76 -5.12
N GLN A 50 27.27 3.53 -4.67
CA GLN A 50 28.28 2.67 -5.28
C GLN A 50 27.77 1.99 -6.56
N LYS A 51 26.47 1.68 -6.63
CA LYS A 51 25.83 0.99 -7.76
C LYS A 51 24.45 1.56 -8.07
N GLU A 52 24.42 2.66 -8.81
CA GLU A 52 23.18 3.41 -9.12
C GLU A 52 22.16 2.66 -9.98
N LYS A 53 22.55 1.54 -10.61
CA LYS A 53 21.66 0.72 -11.45
C LYS A 53 21.40 -0.66 -10.83
N ASP A 54 21.69 -0.83 -9.55
CA ASP A 54 21.46 -2.09 -8.85
C ASP A 54 20.02 -2.17 -8.33
N PHE A 55 19.29 -3.20 -8.78
CA PHE A 55 17.92 -3.46 -8.35
C PHE A 55 17.83 -3.63 -6.83
N SER A 56 18.68 -4.48 -6.25
CA SER A 56 18.62 -4.84 -4.83
C SER A 56 18.92 -3.64 -3.93
N ALA A 57 19.85 -2.77 -4.31
CA ALA A 57 20.17 -1.56 -3.56
C ALA A 57 18.96 -0.61 -3.45
N HIS A 58 18.32 -0.30 -4.60
CA HIS A 58 17.11 0.52 -4.62
C HIS A 58 15.92 -0.16 -3.93
N TYR A 59 15.74 -1.47 -4.15
CA TYR A 59 14.68 -2.25 -3.52
C TYR A 59 14.79 -2.27 -2.00
N ASN A 60 16.00 -2.49 -1.45
CA ASN A 60 16.23 -2.51 -0.02
C ASN A 60 16.11 -1.13 0.61
N LEU A 61 16.60 -0.08 -0.06
CA LEU A 61 16.37 1.30 0.37
C LEU A 61 14.88 1.62 0.44
N GLY A 62 14.11 1.24 -0.59
CA GLY A 62 12.66 1.38 -0.60
C GLY A 62 11.99 0.63 0.55
N ASN A 63 12.43 -0.59 0.85
CA ASN A 63 11.91 -1.38 1.99
C ASN A 63 12.14 -0.68 3.33
N ALA A 64 13.35 -0.17 3.56
CA ALA A 64 13.68 0.57 4.77
C ALA A 64 12.82 1.83 4.91
N LEU A 65 12.70 2.62 3.84
CA LEU A 65 11.86 3.82 3.81
C LEU A 65 10.38 3.49 4.06
N TYR A 66 9.86 2.44 3.42
CA TYR A 66 8.47 2.00 3.61
C TYR A 66 8.20 1.59 5.06
N LYS A 67 9.10 0.82 5.68
CA LYS A 67 8.99 0.43 7.09
C LYS A 67 9.12 1.63 8.03
N GLY A 68 9.96 2.60 7.67
CA GLY A 68 10.04 3.91 8.32
C GLY A 68 8.88 4.86 8.01
N LYS A 69 7.81 4.40 7.33
CA LYS A 69 6.61 5.16 6.95
C LYS A 69 6.86 6.36 6.00
N LYS A 70 8.04 6.41 5.38
CA LYS A 70 8.45 7.38 4.35
C LYS A 70 7.97 6.91 2.98
N TYR A 71 6.65 6.91 2.79
CA TYR A 71 6.02 6.21 1.66
C TYR A 71 6.34 6.85 0.31
N ASP A 72 6.45 8.18 0.23
CA ASP A 72 6.76 8.88 -1.02
C ASP A 72 8.19 8.61 -1.48
N GLU A 73 9.16 8.64 -0.56
CA GLU A 73 10.54 8.29 -0.84
C GLU A 73 10.66 6.80 -1.19
N ALA A 74 9.94 5.92 -0.48
CA ALA A 74 9.89 4.50 -0.82
C ALA A 74 9.37 4.28 -2.25
N MET A 75 8.31 4.98 -2.66
CA MET A 75 7.79 4.91 -4.02
C MET A 75 8.82 5.36 -5.06
N ALA A 76 9.60 6.40 -4.79
CA ALA A 76 10.65 6.86 -5.69
C ALA A 76 11.73 5.78 -5.89
N GLU A 77 12.17 5.15 -4.80
CA GLU A 77 13.20 4.11 -4.84
C GLU A 77 12.67 2.80 -5.47
N TYR A 78 11.43 2.40 -5.21
CA TYR A 78 10.85 1.25 -5.89
C TYR A 78 10.64 1.47 -7.39
N LYS A 79 10.38 2.71 -7.85
CA LYS A 79 10.35 3.02 -9.30
C LYS A 79 11.74 2.89 -9.94
N LYS A 80 12.79 3.30 -9.23
CA LYS A 80 14.18 3.06 -9.67
C LYS A 80 14.50 1.57 -9.69
N ALA A 81 14.04 0.80 -8.70
CA ALA A 81 14.15 -0.65 -8.70
C ALA A 81 13.40 -1.25 -9.92
N GLU A 82 12.16 -0.86 -10.17
CA GLU A 82 11.37 -1.27 -11.35
C GLU A 82 12.14 -1.04 -12.67
N ALA A 83 12.76 0.15 -12.82
CA ALA A 83 13.53 0.49 -14.02
C ALA A 83 14.81 -0.36 -14.19
N ASN A 84 15.38 -0.84 -13.08
CA ASN A 84 16.60 -1.66 -13.06
C ASN A 84 16.33 -3.17 -12.95
N ALA A 85 15.06 -3.59 -12.92
CA ALA A 85 14.65 -4.98 -12.76
C ALA A 85 15.05 -5.84 -13.97
N LYS A 86 15.70 -6.98 -13.71
CA LYS A 86 16.23 -7.87 -14.78
C LYS A 86 15.39 -9.13 -14.95
N THR A 87 14.65 -9.53 -13.93
CA THR A 87 13.83 -10.74 -13.94
C THR A 87 12.33 -10.43 -13.80
N LYS A 88 11.47 -11.41 -14.09
CA LYS A 88 10.03 -11.30 -13.79
C LYS A 88 9.79 -11.15 -12.29
N GLN A 89 10.58 -11.85 -11.48
CA GLN A 89 10.54 -11.81 -10.02
C GLN A 89 10.90 -10.42 -9.49
N ASP A 90 11.93 -9.78 -10.04
CA ASP A 90 12.31 -8.40 -9.69
C ASP A 90 11.17 -7.42 -9.99
N LYS A 91 10.60 -7.52 -11.20
CA LYS A 91 9.47 -6.67 -11.63
C LYS A 91 8.26 -6.89 -10.73
N MET A 92 7.92 -8.15 -10.44
CA MET A 92 6.83 -8.51 -9.53
C MET A 92 7.04 -7.89 -8.15
N ALA A 93 8.22 -8.04 -7.56
CA ALA A 93 8.55 -7.53 -6.24
C ALA A 93 8.47 -5.99 -6.17
N ALA A 94 9.05 -5.29 -7.16
CA ALA A 94 8.98 -3.84 -7.23
C ALA A 94 7.53 -3.34 -7.42
N HIS A 95 6.75 -3.97 -8.30
CA HIS A 95 5.33 -3.64 -8.50
C HIS A 95 4.49 -3.90 -7.25
N TYR A 96 4.72 -5.02 -6.57
CA TYR A 96 4.02 -5.35 -5.34
C TYR A 96 4.29 -4.30 -4.25
N ASN A 97 5.55 -3.90 -4.06
CA ASN A 97 5.91 -2.91 -3.06
C ASN A 97 5.48 -1.48 -3.42
N LEU A 98 5.44 -1.11 -4.71
CA LEU A 98 4.78 0.11 -5.16
C LEU A 98 3.29 0.09 -4.81
N GLY A 99 2.62 -1.04 -5.04
CA GLY A 99 1.22 -1.24 -4.64
C GLY A 99 1.02 -1.01 -3.14
N ASN A 100 1.89 -1.60 -2.30
CA ASN A 100 1.85 -1.41 -0.85
C ASN A 100 2.06 0.05 -0.45
N ALA A 101 3.04 0.74 -1.05
CA ALA A 101 3.32 2.14 -0.74
C ALA A 101 2.16 3.07 -1.15
N TYR A 102 1.51 2.81 -2.30
CA TYR A 102 0.29 3.52 -2.68
C TYR A 102 -0.90 3.23 -1.75
N MET A 103 -1.04 2.00 -1.24
CA MET A 103 -2.09 1.68 -0.26
C MET A 103 -1.90 2.48 1.03
N GLN A 104 -0.68 2.54 1.54
CA GLN A 104 -0.37 3.23 2.80
C GLN A 104 -0.46 4.75 2.68
N SER A 105 -0.12 5.31 1.52
CA SER A 105 -0.30 6.74 1.20
C SER A 105 -1.76 7.11 0.84
N GLY A 106 -2.72 6.18 0.98
CA GLY A 106 -4.14 6.47 0.78
C GLY A 106 -4.60 6.51 -0.67
N ASN A 107 -3.81 5.95 -1.62
CA ASN A 107 -4.16 5.87 -3.03
C ASN A 107 -4.47 4.41 -3.47
N PRO A 108 -5.63 3.86 -3.09
CA PRO A 108 -5.99 2.48 -3.40
C PRO A 108 -6.17 2.21 -4.90
N ALA A 109 -6.56 3.23 -5.68
CA ALA A 109 -6.67 3.12 -7.13
C ALA A 109 -5.32 2.77 -7.76
N LYS A 110 -4.27 3.58 -7.50
CA LYS A 110 -2.91 3.30 -7.99
C LYS A 110 -2.34 2.02 -7.40
N ALA A 111 -2.65 1.71 -6.14
CA ALA A 111 -2.23 0.44 -5.56
C ALA A 111 -2.74 -0.76 -6.36
N ALA A 112 -4.03 -0.77 -6.71
CA ALA A 112 -4.63 -1.82 -7.51
C ALA A 112 -3.98 -1.95 -8.90
N GLU A 113 -3.62 -0.83 -9.54
CA GLU A 113 -2.88 -0.85 -10.81
C GLU A 113 -1.53 -1.57 -10.68
N TYR A 114 -0.76 -1.25 -9.63
CA TYR A 114 0.55 -1.85 -9.42
C TYR A 114 0.46 -3.31 -8.97
N TYR A 115 -0.49 -3.69 -8.13
CA TYR A 115 -0.73 -5.11 -7.83
C TYR A 115 -1.15 -5.89 -9.07
N LYS A 116 -1.95 -5.31 -9.96
CA LYS A 116 -2.28 -5.93 -11.26
C LYS A 116 -1.02 -6.13 -12.12
N LYS A 117 -0.09 -5.17 -12.13
CA LYS A 117 1.21 -5.34 -12.83
C LYS A 117 2.05 -6.45 -12.19
N ALA A 118 2.07 -6.56 -10.86
CA ALA A 118 2.75 -7.66 -10.16
C ALA A 118 2.15 -9.02 -10.55
N LEU A 119 0.82 -9.16 -10.57
CA LEU A 119 0.13 -10.39 -10.99
C LEU A 119 0.36 -10.76 -12.46
N LYS A 120 0.70 -9.81 -13.34
CA LYS A 120 1.11 -10.14 -14.72
C LYS A 120 2.46 -10.88 -14.75
N ASN A 121 3.33 -10.64 -13.78
CA ASN A 121 4.64 -11.31 -13.69
C ASN A 121 4.55 -12.63 -12.89
N ASP A 122 3.62 -12.73 -11.94
CA ASP A 122 3.31 -13.95 -11.17
C ASP A 122 1.79 -14.08 -10.91
N PRO A 123 1.05 -14.76 -11.82
CA PRO A 123 -0.42 -14.84 -11.74
C PRO A 123 -0.97 -15.65 -10.56
N TYR A 124 -0.15 -16.52 -9.97
CA TYR A 124 -0.53 -17.43 -8.89
C TYR A 124 -0.13 -16.90 -7.51
N ASN A 125 0.35 -15.66 -7.44
CA ASN A 125 0.72 -15.04 -6.18
C ASN A 125 -0.52 -14.66 -5.36
N GLU A 126 -0.95 -15.55 -4.48
CA GLU A 126 -2.14 -15.35 -3.64
C GLU A 126 -2.03 -14.10 -2.75
N LYS A 127 -0.83 -13.77 -2.27
CA LYS A 127 -0.61 -12.56 -1.46
C LYS A 127 -0.89 -11.29 -2.27
N VAL A 128 -0.34 -11.19 -3.47
CA VAL A 128 -0.57 -10.05 -4.36
C VAL A 128 -2.04 -9.99 -4.77
N ARG A 129 -2.68 -11.14 -5.03
CA ARG A 129 -4.11 -11.22 -5.37
C ARG A 129 -4.99 -10.68 -4.25
N LYS A 130 -4.77 -11.11 -3.01
CA LYS A 130 -5.50 -10.58 -1.84
C LYS A 130 -5.33 -9.07 -1.71
N ASN A 131 -4.11 -8.56 -1.82
CA ASN A 131 -3.85 -7.11 -1.73
C ASN A 131 -4.49 -6.32 -2.88
N TYR A 132 -4.51 -6.87 -4.10
CA TYR A 132 -5.22 -6.28 -5.24
C TYR A 132 -6.73 -6.14 -4.95
N GLU A 133 -7.34 -7.17 -4.38
CA GLU A 133 -8.77 -7.17 -4.06
C GLU A 133 -9.12 -6.15 -2.99
N ILE A 134 -8.30 -6.07 -1.93
CA ILE A 134 -8.41 -5.06 -0.87
C ILE A 134 -8.30 -3.66 -1.46
N ALA A 135 -7.31 -3.43 -2.33
CA ALA A 135 -7.13 -2.15 -2.99
C ALA A 135 -8.36 -1.77 -3.84
N LYS A 136 -8.93 -2.71 -4.59
CA LYS A 136 -10.15 -2.46 -5.38
C LYS A 136 -11.38 -2.18 -4.53
N LEU A 137 -11.51 -2.81 -3.37
CA LEU A 137 -12.60 -2.55 -2.44
C LEU A 137 -12.48 -1.14 -1.84
N LYS A 138 -11.29 -0.79 -1.34
CA LYS A 138 -11.02 0.54 -0.75
C LYS A 138 -11.19 1.67 -1.77
N ASP A 139 -10.78 1.46 -3.02
CA ASP A 139 -11.03 2.38 -4.13
C ASP A 139 -12.53 2.62 -4.36
N LYS A 140 -13.34 1.54 -4.34
CA LYS A 140 -14.80 1.66 -4.48
C LYS A 140 -15.44 2.41 -3.32
N GLU A 141 -15.02 2.11 -2.08
CA GLU A 141 -15.50 2.79 -0.88
C GLU A 141 -15.20 4.30 -0.91
N ASN A 142 -13.98 4.68 -1.34
CA ASN A 142 -13.60 6.07 -1.52
C ASN A 142 -14.48 6.79 -2.55
N GLN A 143 -14.78 6.13 -3.68
CA GLN A 143 -15.66 6.69 -4.71
C GLN A 143 -17.10 6.87 -4.22
N GLN A 144 -17.63 5.90 -3.48
CA GLN A 144 -18.98 5.97 -2.90
C GLN A 144 -19.09 7.08 -1.85
N SER A 145 -18.07 7.22 -0.99
CA SER A 145 -18.03 8.28 0.03
C SER A 145 -18.04 9.68 -0.61
N GLN A 146 -17.28 9.87 -1.68
CA GLN A 146 -17.28 11.13 -2.44
C GLN A 146 -18.62 11.40 -3.14
N GLN A 147 -19.27 10.37 -3.69
CA GLN A 147 -20.60 10.51 -4.29
C GLN A 147 -21.66 10.93 -3.26
N ASN A 148 -21.61 10.35 -2.05
CA ASN A 148 -22.54 10.68 -0.98
C ASN A 148 -22.35 12.12 -0.48
N GLN A 149 -21.10 12.57 -0.32
CA GLN A 149 -20.78 13.97 0.03
C GLN A 149 -21.31 14.94 -1.04
N ASN A 150 -21.04 14.67 -2.32
CA ASN A 150 -21.50 15.52 -3.42
C ASN A 150 -23.04 15.61 -3.51
N GLN A 151 -23.77 14.57 -3.09
CA GLN A 151 -25.24 14.61 -3.03
C GLN A 151 -25.74 15.41 -1.82
N GLN A 152 -25.06 15.33 -0.66
CA GLN A 152 -25.39 16.14 0.51
C GLN A 152 -25.15 17.64 0.26
N ASP A 153 -24.05 18.00 -0.38
CA ASP A 153 -23.72 19.39 -0.72
C ASP A 153 -24.73 20.00 -1.69
N LYS A 154 -25.18 19.22 -2.69
CA LYS A 154 -26.25 19.64 -3.62
C LYS A 154 -27.59 19.86 -2.90
N ASN A 155 -27.92 18.99 -1.95
CA ASN A 155 -29.16 19.12 -1.18
C ASN A 155 -29.11 20.29 -0.18
N GLN A 156 -27.94 20.67 0.34
CA GLN A 156 -27.76 21.89 1.13
C GLN A 156 -27.87 23.15 0.27
N GLN A 157 -27.20 23.20 -0.90
CA GLN A 157 -27.31 24.34 -1.81
C GLN A 157 -28.74 24.57 -2.32
N GLN A 158 -29.52 23.51 -2.55
CA GLN A 158 -30.94 23.64 -2.90
C GLN A 158 -31.80 24.15 -1.73
N LYS A 159 -31.48 23.79 -0.48
CA LYS A 159 -32.16 24.37 0.69
C LYS A 159 -31.84 25.85 0.85
N ASP A 160 -30.61 26.27 0.59
CA ASP A 160 -30.20 27.67 0.70
C ASP A 160 -30.80 28.54 -0.43
N GLN A 161 -30.92 28.01 -1.66
CA GLN A 161 -31.57 28.72 -2.76
C GLN A 161 -33.09 28.86 -2.58
N ASN A 162 -33.75 27.89 -1.95
CA ASN A 162 -35.18 27.97 -1.61
C ASN A 162 -35.48 28.84 -0.37
N ASN A 163 -34.45 29.30 0.34
CA ASN A 163 -34.56 30.20 1.49
C ASN A 163 -34.15 31.65 1.15
N THR A 164 -34.36 32.08 -0.11
CA THR A 164 -34.31 33.50 -0.43
C THR A 164 -35.53 34.18 0.23
N PRO A 165 -35.38 35.13 1.16
CA PRO A 165 -36.53 35.78 1.78
C PRO A 165 -37.28 36.52 0.68
N LYS A 166 -38.54 36.14 0.43
CA LYS A 166 -39.48 37.06 -0.20
C LYS A 166 -39.68 38.19 0.80
N ASP A 167 -39.21 39.38 0.44
CA ASP A 167 -39.51 40.64 1.12
C ASP A 167 -41.04 40.80 1.17
N GLU A 168 -41.66 40.36 2.27
CA GLU A 168 -42.95 40.86 2.70
C GLU A 168 -42.73 41.87 3.82
N ASN A 169 -42.61 43.10 3.36
CA ASN A 169 -42.77 44.32 4.11
C ASN A 169 -44.10 44.29 4.89
N ASN A 170 -44.06 44.15 6.21
CA ASN A 170 -44.84 44.97 7.15
C ASN A 170 -44.67 44.57 8.63
N GLY A 171 -44.22 45.53 9.46
CA GLY A 171 -44.89 45.81 10.73
C GLY A 171 -44.29 45.27 12.05
N LYS A 172 -43.41 46.09 12.64
CA LYS A 172 -43.16 46.32 14.09
C LYS A 172 -42.66 45.17 15.02
N PRO A 173 -41.79 45.49 16.01
CA PRO A 173 -41.21 44.50 16.93
C PRO A 173 -41.99 44.40 18.25
N PRO A 174 -41.76 43.34 19.05
CA PRO A 174 -41.77 43.52 20.50
C PRO A 174 -40.54 42.93 21.22
N LYS A 175 -40.17 43.64 22.29
CA LYS A 175 -39.22 43.29 23.36
C LYS A 175 -39.85 42.33 24.39
N GLY A 176 -39.02 41.53 25.06
CA GLY A 176 -39.28 40.90 26.36
C GLY A 176 -38.50 39.57 26.51
N LYS A 177 -37.36 39.53 27.22
CA LYS A 177 -37.13 39.26 28.67
C LYS A 177 -37.14 37.77 29.09
N ASP A 178 -35.93 37.35 29.50
CA ASP A 178 -35.52 36.51 30.64
C ASP A 178 -35.99 35.05 30.85
N GLN A 179 -34.96 34.19 31.00
CA GLN A 179 -34.76 33.07 31.96
C GLN A 179 -35.67 31.83 31.83
N ASN A 180 -35.28 30.57 32.04
CA ASN A 180 -34.17 29.95 32.78
C ASN A 180 -34.10 28.42 32.46
N GLN A 181 -32.96 27.77 32.76
CA GLN A 181 -32.77 26.35 33.18
C GLN A 181 -33.10 25.22 32.15
N GLN A 182 -32.40 24.08 32.05
CA GLN A 182 -31.36 23.42 32.87
C GLN A 182 -30.80 22.20 32.10
N GLY A 183 -29.57 21.81 32.42
CA GLY A 183 -29.05 20.44 32.30
C GLY A 183 -28.36 20.09 30.99
N ASN A 184 -27.32 19.27 30.94
CA ASN A 184 -26.51 18.66 31.99
C ASN A 184 -25.23 18.10 31.31
N ASP A 185 -24.14 18.10 32.06
CA ASP A 185 -22.94 17.25 32.01
C ASP A 185 -22.53 16.50 30.73
N GLY A 186 -21.28 16.72 30.32
CA GLY A 186 -20.57 15.92 29.34
C GLY A 186 -19.07 15.94 29.57
N ASN A 187 -18.65 15.27 30.65
CA ASN A 187 -17.27 15.07 31.09
C ASN A 187 -16.35 14.56 29.97
N THR A 188 -15.13 15.07 30.01
CA THR A 188 -14.03 14.75 29.10
C THR A 188 -13.33 13.50 29.60
N ASP A 189 -13.58 12.34 28.97
CA ASP A 189 -12.78 11.15 29.22
C ASP A 189 -11.89 10.83 28.03
N GLN A 190 -10.64 11.26 28.17
CA GLN A 190 -9.48 10.73 27.45
C GLN A 190 -9.41 9.22 27.67
N LYS A 191 -9.60 8.44 26.61
CA LYS A 191 -9.12 7.05 26.59
C LYS A 191 -7.86 6.95 25.77
N GLN A 192 -6.76 6.96 26.52
CA GLN A 192 -5.45 6.44 26.15
C GLN A 192 -5.61 5.08 25.46
N ASN A 193 -5.27 4.99 24.18
CA ASN A 193 -5.09 3.69 23.53
C ASN A 193 -3.62 3.31 23.63
N LYS A 194 -3.33 2.47 24.64
CA LYS A 194 -2.04 1.80 24.83
C LYS A 194 -1.77 0.95 23.58
N GLY A 195 -0.62 1.21 22.96
CA GLY A 195 -0.11 0.41 21.85
C GLY A 195 -0.06 -1.07 22.21
N LYS A 196 -0.80 -1.87 21.45
CA LYS A 196 -0.58 -3.30 21.31
C LYS A 196 -0.32 -3.57 19.84
N ASN A 197 0.78 -4.28 19.62
CA ASN A 197 1.29 -4.72 18.34
C ASN A 197 0.26 -5.58 17.60
N ASP A 198 -0.40 -5.01 16.59
CA ASP A 198 -1.16 -5.77 15.59
C ASP A 198 -0.77 -5.28 14.18
N GLY A 199 0.54 -5.24 13.92
CA GLY A 199 1.00 -5.25 12.54
C GLY A 199 0.74 -6.64 11.97
N GLU A 200 -0.08 -6.73 10.91
CA GLU A 200 -0.32 -7.90 10.04
C GLU A 200 -1.66 -8.65 10.16
N ARG A 201 -2.61 -8.28 11.02
CA ARG A 201 -3.93 -8.94 11.01
C ARG A 201 -5.00 -8.08 10.36
N MET A 202 -5.58 -8.57 9.25
CA MET A 202 -6.77 -7.97 8.65
C MET A 202 -7.92 -7.96 9.68
N PRO A 203 -8.78 -6.92 9.68
CA PRO A 203 -10.05 -6.97 10.39
C PRO A 203 -10.79 -8.25 10.02
N LYS A 204 -11.36 -8.94 11.00
CA LYS A 204 -11.89 -10.31 10.83
C LYS A 204 -13.03 -10.34 9.80
N ASP A 205 -13.86 -9.32 9.83
CA ASP A 205 -14.92 -8.98 8.90
C ASP A 205 -14.41 -8.77 7.46
N LEU A 206 -13.23 -8.17 7.30
CA LEU A 206 -12.57 -8.03 5.99
C LEU A 206 -11.97 -9.37 5.54
N GLU A 207 -11.41 -10.15 6.46
CA GLU A 207 -10.89 -11.49 6.17
C GLU A 207 -12.01 -12.44 5.71
N ASP A 208 -13.16 -12.42 6.39
CA ASP A 208 -14.34 -13.22 6.03
C ASP A 208 -14.90 -12.81 4.66
N ALA A 209 -15.00 -11.50 4.37
CA ALA A 209 -15.42 -11.01 3.07
C ALA A 209 -14.45 -11.40 1.93
N LEU A 210 -13.14 -11.43 2.21
CA LEU A 210 -12.13 -11.87 1.26
C LEU A 210 -12.19 -13.40 1.06
N LEU A 211 -12.35 -14.18 2.12
CA LEU A 211 -12.52 -15.62 2.03
C LEU A 211 -13.74 -15.97 1.18
N GLU A 212 -14.87 -15.31 1.40
CA GLU A 212 -16.09 -15.56 0.63
C GLU A 212 -15.93 -15.15 -0.85
N ARG A 213 -15.26 -14.04 -1.12
CA ARG A 213 -15.00 -13.58 -2.49
C ARG A 213 -13.99 -14.44 -3.24
N VAL A 214 -12.93 -14.90 -2.57
CA VAL A 214 -11.94 -15.82 -3.12
C VAL A 214 -12.60 -17.16 -3.42
N LYS A 215 -13.32 -17.74 -2.45
CA LYS A 215 -14.10 -18.97 -2.62
C LYS A 215 -15.06 -18.87 -3.80
N SER A 216 -15.79 -17.77 -3.92
CA SER A 216 -16.72 -17.54 -5.03
C SER A 216 -15.99 -17.49 -6.40
N ARG A 217 -14.82 -16.85 -6.47
CA ARG A 217 -14.02 -16.78 -7.70
C ARG A 217 -13.36 -18.09 -8.05
N GLU A 218 -12.88 -18.85 -7.08
CA GLU A 218 -12.32 -20.18 -7.28
C GLU A 218 -13.42 -21.13 -7.76
N GLN A 219 -14.61 -21.08 -7.18
CA GLN A 219 -15.78 -21.83 -7.65
C GLN A 219 -16.17 -21.43 -9.07
N GLU A 220 -16.19 -20.14 -9.39
CA GLU A 220 -16.51 -19.67 -10.74
C GLU A 220 -15.43 -20.07 -11.76
N THR A 221 -14.17 -20.03 -11.35
CA THR A 221 -13.02 -20.45 -12.18
C THR A 221 -13.02 -21.95 -12.40
N ALA A 222 -13.20 -22.74 -11.33
CA ALA A 222 -13.37 -24.19 -11.40
C ALA A 222 -14.58 -24.55 -12.28
N ARG A 223 -15.71 -23.86 -12.12
CA ARG A 223 -16.90 -24.04 -12.97
C ARG A 223 -16.60 -23.71 -14.43
N LYS A 224 -15.86 -22.64 -14.71
CA LYS A 224 -15.45 -22.28 -16.09
C LYS A 224 -14.46 -23.28 -16.69
N ILE A 225 -13.56 -23.85 -15.89
CA ILE A 225 -12.63 -24.90 -16.33
C ILE A 225 -13.39 -26.21 -16.59
N LEU A 226 -14.26 -26.62 -15.66
CA LEU A 226 -15.12 -27.81 -15.75
C LEU A 226 -16.13 -27.72 -16.91
N ASN A 227 -16.61 -26.52 -17.24
CA ASN A 227 -17.59 -26.32 -18.32
C ASN A 227 -16.93 -26.13 -19.70
N LYS A 228 -15.60 -26.08 -19.80
CA LYS A 228 -14.89 -25.82 -21.06
C LYS A 228 -14.30 -27.06 -21.73
N ASN A 229 -14.12 -28.17 -21.01
CA ASN A 229 -13.70 -29.46 -21.59
C ASN A 229 -14.46 -30.61 -20.93
N THR A 230 -15.19 -31.37 -21.76
CA THR A 230 -15.80 -32.69 -21.56
C THR A 230 -15.48 -33.46 -20.27
N TYR A 231 -16.55 -33.98 -19.65
CA TYR A 231 -16.59 -35.09 -18.68
C TYR A 231 -15.32 -35.94 -18.60
N SER A 232 -14.60 -35.83 -17.49
CA SER A 232 -13.75 -36.88 -16.92
C SER A 232 -13.60 -36.55 -15.44
N VAL A 233 -14.41 -37.19 -14.60
CA VAL A 233 -14.23 -37.12 -13.14
C VAL A 233 -12.94 -37.90 -12.83
N PRO A 234 -11.91 -37.30 -12.20
CA PRO A 234 -10.80 -38.10 -11.69
C PRO A 234 -11.35 -38.98 -10.57
N GLN A 235 -11.41 -40.29 -10.82
CA GLN A 235 -11.64 -41.29 -9.78
C GLN A 235 -10.50 -41.17 -8.76
N SER A 236 -10.84 -40.82 -7.52
CA SER A 236 -9.93 -40.94 -6.39
C SER A 236 -9.71 -42.42 -6.11
N ASN A 237 -8.49 -42.90 -6.38
CA ASN A 237 -8.06 -44.20 -5.87
C ASN A 237 -7.68 -44.03 -4.38
N GLU A 238 -8.69 -43.90 -3.53
CA GLU A 238 -8.52 -44.25 -2.12
C GLU A 238 -8.56 -45.78 -2.05
N LYS A 239 -7.37 -46.38 -1.90
CA LYS A 239 -7.24 -47.79 -1.55
C LYS A 239 -7.43 -47.89 -0.04
N ASP A 240 -8.61 -48.34 0.36
CA ASP A 240 -8.81 -48.99 1.66
C ASP A 240 -8.02 -50.31 1.66
N TRP A 241 -6.86 -50.27 2.32
CA TRP A 241 -6.29 -51.32 3.17
C TRP A 241 -5.11 -50.77 3.97
#